data_AF-A0A2A3JLQ0-F1
#
_entry.id   AF-A0A2A3JLQ0-F1
#
_cell.length_a   1.000
_cell.length_b   1.000
_cell.length_c   1.000
_cell.angle_alpha   90.00
_cell.angle_beta   90.00
_cell.angle_gamma   90.00
#
_symmetry.space_group_name_H-M   'P 1'
#
loop_
_entity.id
_entity.type
_entity.pdbx_description
1 polymer ?
#
loop_
_entity_poly.entity_id
_entity_poly.type
_entity_poly.pdbx_seq_one_letter_code
_entity_poly.pdbx_strand_id
1 'polypeptide(L)'
;MPNASRLGTLFVYVKGSNPASNDAPTCAIFDNNTSGAKWMKLKLCSNYTAEGCASDEGNFSQYAGPVYRAHGGCGTVTALMKNTSSSSTYLVNAVRDSTNCN
;
A
#
# COMPACT_ATOMS: atom_id res chain seq x y z
N MET A 1 19.45 -1.06 14.66
CA MET A 1 18.81 0.25 14.41
C MET A 1 18.23 0.26 13.00
N PRO A 2 17.05 0.82 12.74
CA PRO A 2 16.53 0.90 11.39
C PRO A 2 17.42 1.86 10.58
N ASN A 3 17.80 1.43 9.37
CA ASN A 3 18.66 2.17 8.47
C ASN A 3 18.10 3.58 8.20
N ALA A 4 18.94 4.61 8.31
CA ALA A 4 18.59 6.01 8.05
C ALA A 4 18.09 6.28 6.61
N SER A 5 18.15 5.28 5.72
CA SER A 5 17.59 5.34 4.36
C SER A 5 16.17 4.78 4.20
N ARG A 6 15.49 4.33 5.27
CA ARG A 6 14.10 3.84 5.15
C ARG A 6 13.12 5.01 4.99
N LEU A 7 12.71 5.26 3.75
CA LEU A 7 11.80 6.37 3.39
C LEU A 7 10.32 6.09 3.71
N GLY A 8 9.92 4.82 3.78
CA GLY A 8 8.57 4.43 4.17
C GLY A 8 8.48 2.94 4.51
N THR A 9 7.39 2.55 5.17
CA THR A 9 7.11 1.17 5.56
C THR A 9 5.70 0.80 5.13
N LEU A 10 5.56 -0.24 4.31
CA LEU A 10 4.26 -0.76 3.87
C LEU A 10 3.87 -1.95 4.75
N PHE A 11 2.72 -1.86 5.39
CA PHE A 11 2.09 -2.94 6.12
C PHE A 11 0.91 -3.47 5.32
N VAL A 12 0.84 -4.78 5.16
CA VAL A 12 -0.29 -5.47 4.54
C VAL A 12 -0.77 -6.53 5.52
N TYR A 13 -2.06 -6.46 5.84
CA TYR A 13 -2.75 -7.38 6.73
C TYR A 13 -3.76 -8.15 5.93
N VAL A 14 -3.61 -9.47 5.88
CA VAL A 14 -4.58 -10.37 5.25
C VAL A 14 -5.25 -11.18 6.34
N LYS A 15 -6.57 -11.20 6.35
CA LYS A 15 -7.37 -11.93 7.33
C LYS A 15 -7.75 -13.30 6.80
N GLY A 16 -7.60 -14.34 7.63
CA GLY A 16 -8.13 -15.67 7.38
C GLY A 16 -7.09 -16.78 7.48
N SER A 17 -7.57 -18.02 7.45
CA SER A 17 -6.72 -19.23 7.47
C SER A 17 -6.07 -19.54 6.12
N ASN A 18 -6.60 -18.98 5.03
CA ASN A 18 -6.02 -19.05 3.69
C ASN A 18 -5.76 -17.64 3.14
N PRO A 19 -4.65 -16.99 3.53
CA PRO A 19 -4.35 -15.63 3.09
C PRO A 19 -4.13 -15.55 1.57
N ALA A 20 -3.70 -16.64 0.93
CA ALA A 20 -3.54 -16.75 -0.53
C ALA A 20 -4.88 -16.96 -1.28
N SER A 21 -6.03 -16.84 -0.61
CA SER A 21 -7.31 -16.79 -1.31
C SER A 21 -7.54 -15.40 -1.90
N ASN A 22 -8.08 -15.33 -3.13
CA ASN A 22 -8.60 -14.07 -3.66
C ASN A 22 -9.67 -13.45 -2.73
N ASP A 23 -10.42 -14.29 -2.03
CA ASP A 23 -11.51 -13.88 -1.14
C ASP A 23 -11.04 -13.45 0.24
N ALA A 24 -9.73 -13.52 0.53
CA ALA A 24 -9.22 -13.11 1.81
C ALA A 24 -9.32 -11.58 1.95
N PRO A 25 -9.96 -11.07 3.02
CA PRO A 25 -10.02 -9.64 3.28
C PRO A 25 -8.63 -9.08 3.57
N THR A 26 -8.29 -7.97 2.93
CA THR A 26 -6.96 -7.36 3.01
C THR A 26 -7.07 -5.89 3.37
N CYS A 27 -6.16 -5.43 4.22
CA CYS A 27 -5.96 -4.03 4.54
C CYS A 27 -4.49 -3.66 4.36
N ALA A 28 -4.22 -2.47 3.83
CA ALA A 28 -2.87 -1.94 3.74
C ALA A 28 -2.76 -0.57 4.42
N ILE A 29 -1.59 -0.31 5.01
CA ILE A 29 -1.20 0.97 5.61
C ILE A 29 0.22 1.30 5.15
N PHE A 30 0.48 2.53 4.75
CA PHE A 30 1.79 2.97 4.29
C PHE A 30 2.31 4.13 5.14
N ASP A 31 3.33 3.86 5.95
CA ASP A 31 3.93 4.83 6.85
C ASP A 31 4.93 5.73 6.14
N ASN A 32 4.88 7.00 6.49
CA ASN A 32 5.88 8.00 6.16
C ASN A 32 7.01 7.95 7.19
N ASN A 33 8.18 7.45 6.78
CA ASN A 33 9.38 7.44 7.63
C ASN A 33 10.32 8.62 7.31
N THR A 34 9.85 9.63 6.58
CA THR A 34 10.58 10.86 6.30
C THR A 34 10.20 11.99 7.26
N SER A 35 10.92 13.11 7.22
CA SER A 35 10.50 14.34 7.90
C SER A 35 9.47 15.11 7.08
N GLY A 36 8.38 15.54 7.72
CA GLY A 36 7.34 16.37 7.11
C GLY A 36 6.40 15.63 6.16
N ALA A 37 5.33 16.30 5.73
CA ALA A 37 4.36 15.73 4.83
C ALA A 37 4.99 15.36 3.48
N LYS A 38 4.55 14.23 2.92
CA LYS A 38 4.89 13.78 1.57
C LYS A 38 3.60 13.48 0.81
N TRP A 39 3.63 13.67 -0.50
CA TRP A 39 2.57 13.12 -1.32
C TRP A 39 2.72 11.61 -1.33
N MET A 40 1.68 10.90 -0.93
CA MET A 40 1.66 9.45 -0.87
C MET A 40 0.39 8.95 -1.54
N LYS A 41 0.51 7.79 -2.17
CA LYS A 41 -0.62 7.04 -2.73
C LYS A 41 -0.48 5.59 -2.32
N LEU A 42 -1.49 5.09 -1.62
CA LEU A 42 -1.65 3.68 -1.31
C LEU A 42 -2.84 3.15 -2.10
N LYS A 43 -2.65 2.07 -2.86
CA LYS A 43 -3.70 1.46 -3.69
C LYS A 43 -3.69 -0.05 -3.46
N LEU A 44 -4.86 -0.62 -3.20
CA LEU A 44 -5.07 -2.06 -3.06
C LEU A 44 -6.09 -2.49 -4.12
N CYS A 45 -5.67 -3.34 -5.04
CA CYS A 45 -6.50 -3.92 -6.09
C CYS A 45 -6.88 -5.34 -5.74
N SER A 46 -8.13 -5.75 -6.03
CA SER A 46 -8.47 -7.17 -6.03
C SER A 46 -7.91 -7.85 -7.29
N ASN A 47 -7.90 -9.18 -7.28
CA ASN A 47 -7.64 -9.98 -8.48
C ASN A 47 -8.92 -10.26 -9.31
N TYR A 48 -10.08 -9.77 -8.86
CA TYR A 48 -11.34 -9.90 -9.56
C TYR A 48 -11.53 -8.75 -10.56
N THR A 49 -11.89 -9.07 -11.80
CA THR A 49 -12.11 -8.07 -12.86
C THR A 49 -13.31 -7.16 -12.59
N ALA A 50 -14.34 -7.67 -11.91
CA ALA A 50 -15.53 -6.92 -11.53
C ALA A 50 -15.32 -6.00 -10.31
N GLU A 51 -14.22 -6.17 -9.60
CA GLU A 51 -13.99 -5.50 -8.33
C GLU A 51 -12.71 -4.65 -8.44
N GLY A 52 -12.86 -3.34 -8.60
CA GLY A 52 -11.76 -2.42 -8.95
C GLY A 52 -10.65 -2.30 -7.90
N CYS A 53 -10.09 -1.11 -7.71
CA CYS A 53 -9.10 -0.88 -6.65
C CYS A 53 -9.61 0.16 -5.66
N ALA A 54 -9.27 0.00 -4.37
CA ALA A 54 -9.40 1.07 -3.39
C ALA A 54 -8.07 1.82 -3.28
N SER A 55 -8.12 3.12 -2.99
CA SER A 55 -6.91 3.91 -2.79
C SER A 55 -7.12 5.05 -1.81
N ASP A 56 -6.05 5.42 -1.14
CA ASP A 56 -5.91 6.66 -0.37
C ASP A 56 -4.73 7.45 -0.93
N GLU A 57 -4.95 8.74 -1.19
CA GLU A 57 -3.99 9.61 -1.89
C GLU A 57 -4.05 11.04 -1.35
N GLY A 58 -2.89 11.64 -1.08
CA GLY A 58 -2.82 12.97 -0.51
C GLY A 58 -1.44 13.28 0.08
N ASN A 59 -1.37 14.40 0.81
CA ASN A 59 -0.17 14.78 1.56
C ASN A 59 -0.29 14.31 3.01
N PHE A 60 0.55 13.36 3.40
CA PHE A 60 0.49 12.75 4.73
C PHE A 60 1.79 12.95 5.49
N SER A 61 1.67 13.37 6.75
CA SER A 61 2.79 13.49 7.69
C SER A 61 3.12 12.18 8.39
N GLN A 62 2.12 11.28 8.55
CA GLN A 62 2.27 10.04 9.33
C GLN A 62 2.11 8.81 8.46
N TYR A 63 0.94 8.61 7.83
CA TYR A 63 0.68 7.45 7.00
C TYR A 63 -0.44 7.72 5.99
N ALA A 64 -0.48 6.93 4.92
CA ALA A 64 -1.62 6.81 4.00
C ALA A 64 -2.35 5.48 4.26
N GLY A 65 -3.68 5.48 4.15
CA GLY A 65 -4.56 4.37 4.50
C GLY A 65 -5.32 4.59 5.82
N PRO A 66 -5.96 3.54 6.39
CA PRO A 66 -6.02 2.17 5.87
C PRO A 66 -6.81 2.07 4.57
N VAL A 67 -6.30 1.28 3.63
CA VAL A 67 -7.03 0.91 2.40
C VAL A 67 -7.47 -0.54 2.53
N TYR A 68 -8.80 -0.76 2.53
CA TYR A 68 -9.40 -2.08 2.71
C TYR A 68 -10.02 -2.63 1.42
N ARG A 69 -9.93 -3.96 1.25
CA ARG A 69 -10.69 -4.73 0.27
C ARG A 69 -11.21 -6.02 0.88
N ALA A 70 -12.46 -6.35 0.56
CA ALA A 70 -13.08 -7.62 0.93
C ALA A 70 -12.39 -8.80 0.22
N HIS A 71 -11.99 -8.61 -1.03
CA HIS A 71 -11.26 -9.59 -1.81
C HIS A 71 -9.89 -9.02 -2.19
N GLY A 72 -8.84 -9.34 -1.43
CA GLY A 72 -7.53 -8.75 -1.64
C GLY A 72 -6.35 -9.67 -1.33
N GLY A 73 -6.56 -10.93 -0.97
CA GLY A 73 -5.46 -11.83 -0.58
C GLY A 73 -4.41 -11.98 -1.67
N CYS A 74 -4.81 -12.29 -2.90
CA CYS A 74 -3.94 -12.24 -4.09
C CYS A 74 -4.05 -10.94 -4.89
N GLY A 75 -4.43 -9.87 -4.21
CA GLY A 75 -4.49 -8.54 -4.80
C GLY A 75 -3.10 -7.90 -4.90
N THR A 76 -3.00 -6.85 -5.71
CA THR A 76 -1.78 -6.04 -5.82
C THR A 76 -1.87 -4.80 -4.93
N VAL A 77 -0.84 -4.54 -4.15
CA VAL A 77 -0.65 -3.33 -3.34
C VAL A 77 0.39 -2.42 -4.01
N THR A 78 0.00 -1.19 -4.30
CA THR A 78 0.90 -0.15 -4.79
C THR A 78 1.09 0.91 -3.71
N ALA A 79 2.34 1.17 -3.34
CA ALA A 79 2.73 2.24 -2.43
C ALA A 79 3.67 3.20 -3.16
N LEU A 80 3.21 4.43 -3.36
CA LEU A 80 3.96 5.51 -3.99
C LEU A 80 4.20 6.64 -3.00
N MET A 81 5.38 7.23 -3.05
CA MET A 81 5.74 8.42 -2.27
C MET A 81 6.55 9.38 -3.11
N LYS A 82 6.25 10.67 -2.99
CA LYS A 82 6.97 11.78 -3.61
C LYS A 82 7.13 12.95 -2.64
N ASN A 83 8.07 13.85 -2.91
CA ASN A 83 8.17 15.10 -2.15
C ASN A 83 6.88 15.93 -2.26
N THR A 84 6.33 16.05 -3.47
CA THR A 84 5.05 16.71 -3.76
C THR A 84 4.32 15.95 -4.87
N SER A 85 3.02 16.20 -5.07
CA SER A 85 2.23 15.57 -6.14
C SER A 85 2.83 15.80 -7.53
N SER A 86 3.38 17.00 -7.75
CA SER A 86 3.99 17.43 -9.02
C SER A 86 5.42 16.92 -9.24
N SER A 87 6.04 16.28 -8.25
CA SER A 87 7.40 15.75 -8.41
C SER A 87 7.43 14.64 -9.47
N SER A 88 8.45 14.68 -10.34
CA SER A 88 8.69 13.64 -11.36
C SER A 88 9.40 12.41 -10.78
N THR A 89 10.10 12.57 -9.66
CA THR A 89 10.83 11.49 -8.99
C THR A 89 10.01 10.90 -7.83
N TYR A 90 10.11 9.58 -7.67
CA TYR A 90 9.53 8.86 -6.54
C TYR A 90 10.59 8.63 -5.47
N LEU A 91 10.23 8.91 -4.22
CA LEU A 91 10.96 8.47 -3.04
C LEU A 91 10.71 6.98 -2.79
N VAL A 92 9.46 6.55 -2.97
CA VAL A 92 9.05 5.15 -2.93
C VAL A 92 8.19 4.88 -4.16
N ASN A 93 8.52 3.82 -4.90
CA ASN A 93 7.72 3.29 -5.99
C ASN A 93 7.70 1.76 -5.84
N ALA A 94 6.78 1.27 -5.01
CA ALA A 94 6.70 -0.14 -4.67
C ALA A 94 5.38 -0.72 -5.15
N VAL A 95 5.48 -1.83 -5.88
CA VAL A 95 4.36 -2.72 -6.21
C VAL A 95 4.66 -4.07 -5.55
N ARG A 96 3.71 -4.60 -4.78
CA ARG A 96 3.83 -5.85 -4.02
C ARG A 96 2.54 -6.64 -4.15
N ASP A 97 2.63 -7.95 -4.11
CA ASP A 97 1.47 -8.79 -3.88
C ASP A 97 1.05 -8.69 -2.41
N SER A 98 -0.24 -8.82 -2.15
CA SER A 98 -0.78 -8.71 -0.79
C SER A 98 -0.38 -9.90 0.09
N THR A 99 -0.15 -11.06 -0.54
CA THR A 99 0.43 -12.27 0.04
C THR A 99 1.18 -13.05 -1.05
N ASN A 100 1.83 -14.15 -0.68
CA ASN A 100 2.37 -15.10 -1.66
C ASN A 100 1.23 -15.96 -2.24
N CYS A 101 0.99 -15.85 -3.55
CA CYS A 101 -0.10 -16.52 -4.27
C CYS A 101 0.37 -17.56 -5.30
N ASN A 102 1.61 -18.02 -5.17
CA ASN A 102 2.16 -19.10 -6.00
C ASN A 102 1.67 -20.48 -5.55
#